data_AF-A0A1G9FMS4-F1
#
_entry.id   AF-A0A1G9FMS4-F1
#
_cell.length_a   1.000
_cell.length_b   1.000
_cell.length_c   1.000
_cell.angle_alpha   90.00
_cell.angle_beta   90.00
_cell.angle_gamma   90.00
#
_symmetry.space_group_name_H-M   'P 1'
#
loop_
_entity.id
_entity.type
_entity.pdbx_description
1 polymer ?
#
loop_
_entity_poly.entity_id
_entity_poly.type
_entity_poly.pdbx_seq_one_letter_code
_entity_poly.pdbx_strand_id
1 'polypeptide(L)'
;MRSSTRGLLLSGAAAGPLFLTAATVQSLVRAGYDPVRHPISSLAIGGHGWVQVANFVLTGLLTVALALGVRRALAPARGSAVWGPILLAAWGIGLIGAGVFESDPVGGYPPGTPEILSEYTTAGALHDVCSMLAFAALMAAGLVLGTRTELTDRPWAVYSVLTVAAFGVLLVLASLGFGQHDSFAAHAGLYQRASLLVGFTWTTALAVRLLRRAPEADGEDGP
;
A
#
# COMPACT_ATOMS: atom_id res chain seq x y z
N MET A 1 23.86 9.84 7.86
CA MET A 1 23.08 8.56 7.82
C MET A 1 23.84 7.50 7.02
N ARG A 2 23.88 6.22 7.45
CA ARG A 2 24.59 5.16 6.69
C ARG A 2 23.98 4.96 5.29
N SER A 3 24.83 4.75 4.27
CA SER A 3 24.42 4.51 2.87
C SER A 3 23.38 3.39 2.75
N SER A 4 23.55 2.29 3.50
CA SER A 4 22.59 1.18 3.54
C SER A 4 21.18 1.59 4.01
N THR A 5 21.07 2.52 4.96
CA THR A 5 19.75 3.01 5.44
C THR A 5 19.11 3.92 4.39
N ARG A 6 19.92 4.75 3.71
CA ARG A 6 19.45 5.60 2.61
C ARG A 6 18.87 4.75 1.47
N GLY A 7 19.55 3.68 1.08
CA GLY A 7 19.09 2.75 0.04
C GLY A 7 17.75 2.09 0.38
N LEU A 8 17.56 1.67 1.64
CA LEU A 8 16.29 1.11 2.10
C LEU A 8 15.13 2.12 2.03
N LEU A 9 15.36 3.36 2.46
CA LEU A 9 14.35 4.42 2.40
C LEU A 9 14.02 4.81 0.96
N LEU A 10 15.02 4.89 0.06
CA LEU A 10 14.78 5.16 -1.37
C LEU A 10 13.99 4.04 -2.04
N SER A 11 14.30 2.78 -1.72
CA SER A 11 13.56 1.62 -2.20
C SER A 11 12.09 1.71 -1.78
N GLY A 12 11.85 2.07 -0.52
CA GLY A 12 10.51 2.34 0.02
C GLY A 12 9.78 3.49 -0.66
N ALA A 13 10.48 4.60 -0.94
CA ALA A 13 9.92 5.76 -1.63
C ALA A 13 9.48 5.43 -3.06
N ALA A 14 10.13 4.47 -3.72
CA ALA A 14 9.77 4.02 -5.07
C ALA A 14 8.59 3.03 -5.09
N ALA A 15 8.28 2.36 -3.97
CA ALA A 15 7.29 1.27 -3.92
C ALA A 15 5.90 1.70 -4.42
N GLY A 16 5.40 2.82 -3.93
CA GLY A 16 4.09 3.36 -4.30
C GLY A 16 3.99 3.80 -5.76
N PRO A 17 4.89 4.67 -6.24
CA PRO A 17 4.95 5.06 -7.65
C PRO A 17 5.05 3.88 -8.61
N LEU A 18 5.89 2.89 -8.31
CA LEU A 18 6.02 1.68 -9.12
C LEU A 18 4.71 0.89 -9.15
N PHE A 19 4.09 0.66 -7.98
CA PHE A 19 2.85 -0.09 -7.87
C PHE A 19 1.72 0.52 -8.72
N LEU A 20 1.49 1.83 -8.52
CA LEU A 20 0.42 2.57 -9.18
C LEU A 20 0.66 2.71 -10.69
N THR A 21 1.92 2.89 -11.10
CA THR A 21 2.27 2.97 -12.52
C THR A 21 2.04 1.62 -13.21
N ALA A 22 2.56 0.54 -12.64
CA ALA A 22 2.39 -0.80 -13.20
C ALA A 22 0.91 -1.20 -13.29
N ALA A 23 0.13 -0.99 -12.21
CA ALA A 23 -1.30 -1.28 -12.21
C ALA A 23 -2.09 -0.41 -13.20
N THR A 24 -1.71 0.86 -13.37
CA THR A 24 -2.32 1.75 -14.37
C THR A 24 -2.00 1.27 -15.79
N VAL A 25 -0.73 1.03 -16.12
CA VAL A 25 -0.32 0.55 -17.44
C VAL A 25 -1.01 -0.78 -17.77
N GLN A 26 -1.04 -1.72 -16.82
CA GLN A 26 -1.71 -3.01 -17.02
C GLN A 26 -3.22 -2.85 -17.23
N SER A 27 -3.88 -1.91 -16.53
CA SER A 27 -5.31 -1.66 -16.72
C SER A 27 -5.68 -1.17 -18.12
N LEU A 28 -4.78 -0.43 -18.78
CA LEU A 28 -5.02 0.10 -20.13
C LEU A 28 -5.03 -0.97 -21.22
N VAL A 29 -4.39 -2.12 -20.97
CA VAL A 29 -4.25 -3.20 -21.95
C VAL A 29 -5.08 -4.43 -21.62
N ARG A 30 -5.81 -4.41 -20.49
CA ARG A 30 -6.56 -5.56 -20.00
C ARG A 30 -8.00 -5.53 -20.51
N ALA A 31 -8.31 -6.42 -21.45
CA ALA A 31 -9.64 -6.53 -22.03
C ALA A 31 -10.72 -6.78 -20.96
N GLY A 32 -11.83 -6.06 -21.06
CA GLY A 32 -12.98 -6.15 -20.15
C GLY A 32 -12.76 -5.57 -18.75
N TYR A 33 -11.55 -5.09 -18.44
CA TYR A 33 -11.25 -4.47 -17.16
C TYR A 33 -11.60 -2.98 -17.19
N ASP A 34 -12.40 -2.54 -16.23
CA ASP A 34 -12.74 -1.13 -16.03
C ASP A 34 -12.08 -0.63 -14.74
N PRO A 35 -11.10 0.29 -14.80
CA PRO A 35 -10.42 0.80 -13.61
C PRO A 35 -11.34 1.60 -12.66
N VAL A 36 -12.49 2.08 -13.13
CA VAL A 36 -13.49 2.78 -12.31
C VAL A 36 -14.32 1.80 -11.50
N ARG A 37 -14.57 0.61 -12.05
CA ARG A 37 -15.48 -0.39 -11.47
C ARG A 37 -14.79 -1.53 -10.76
N HIS A 38 -13.70 -2.04 -11.33
CA HIS A 38 -13.04 -3.28 -10.88
C HIS A 38 -11.85 -3.00 -9.96
N PRO A 39 -11.58 -3.88 -8.98
CA PRO A 39 -10.45 -3.71 -8.08
C PRO A 39 -9.13 -3.93 -8.82
N ILE A 40 -8.03 -3.33 -8.33
CA ILE A 40 -6.67 -3.57 -8.86
C ILE A 40 -6.28 -5.04 -8.73
N SER A 41 -6.71 -5.74 -7.67
CA SER A 41 -6.41 -7.16 -7.47
C SER A 41 -6.90 -8.04 -8.62
N SER A 42 -8.05 -7.72 -9.22
CA SER A 42 -8.57 -8.46 -10.37
C SER A 42 -7.66 -8.47 -11.59
N LEU A 43 -6.70 -7.52 -11.71
CA LEU A 43 -5.68 -7.57 -12.76
C LEU A 43 -4.77 -8.81 -12.64
N ALA A 44 -4.75 -9.47 -11.48
CA ALA A 44 -4.01 -10.71 -11.24
C ALA A 44 -4.72 -11.98 -11.76
N ILE A 45 -5.97 -11.88 -12.22
CA ILE A 45 -6.74 -13.03 -12.70
C ILE A 45 -6.38 -13.34 -14.16
N GLY A 46 -6.19 -14.62 -14.50
CA GLY A 46 -6.00 -15.10 -15.88
C GLY A 46 -4.60 -14.90 -16.49
N GLY A 47 -4.47 -15.06 -17.81
CA GLY A 47 -3.16 -15.32 -18.46
C GLY A 47 -2.03 -14.28 -18.30
N HIS A 48 -2.35 -12.99 -18.14
CA HIS A 48 -1.36 -11.93 -17.86
C HIS A 48 -1.37 -11.48 -16.39
N GLY A 49 -2.05 -12.23 -15.53
CA GLY A 49 -2.22 -11.92 -14.12
C GLY A 49 -0.93 -11.88 -13.33
N TRP A 50 0.07 -12.67 -13.76
CA TRP A 50 1.39 -12.71 -13.15
C TRP A 50 2.07 -11.34 -13.07
N VAL A 51 1.75 -10.40 -13.97
CA VAL A 51 2.30 -9.03 -13.92
C VAL A 51 1.84 -8.31 -12.65
N GLN A 52 0.55 -8.43 -12.31
CA GLN A 52 0.01 -7.82 -11.10
C GLN A 52 0.47 -8.58 -9.85
N VAL A 53 0.63 -9.91 -9.91
CA VAL A 53 1.24 -10.70 -8.83
C VAL A 53 2.67 -10.23 -8.56
N ALA A 54 3.50 -10.08 -9.59
CA ALA A 54 4.86 -9.57 -9.48
C ALA A 54 4.88 -8.14 -8.92
N ASN A 55 3.93 -7.29 -9.33
CA ASN A 55 3.76 -5.94 -8.82
C ASN A 55 3.45 -5.94 -7.31
N PHE A 56 2.52 -6.78 -6.84
CA PHE A 56 2.22 -6.94 -5.42
C PHE A 56 3.44 -7.40 -4.61
N VAL A 57 4.14 -8.45 -5.07
CA VAL A 57 5.29 -9.01 -4.37
C VAL A 57 6.44 -8.02 -4.32
N LEU A 58 6.78 -7.38 -5.44
CA LEU A 58 7.86 -6.40 -5.51
C LEU A 58 7.57 -5.20 -4.60
N THR A 59 6.37 -4.63 -4.68
CA THR A 59 5.98 -3.50 -3.81
C THR A 59 5.97 -3.89 -2.34
N GLY A 60 5.52 -5.10 -2.02
CA GLY A 60 5.59 -5.64 -0.66
C GLY A 60 7.02 -5.74 -0.14
N LEU A 61 7.97 -6.26 -0.94
CA LEU A 61 9.39 -6.33 -0.60
C LEU A 61 10.02 -4.94 -0.41
N LEU A 62 9.73 -3.98 -1.31
CA LEU A 62 10.19 -2.60 -1.20
C LEU A 62 9.62 -1.92 0.06
N THR A 63 8.38 -2.25 0.44
CA THR A 63 7.74 -1.77 1.68
C THR A 63 8.37 -2.38 2.93
N VAL A 64 8.75 -3.66 2.90
CA VAL A 64 9.52 -4.27 3.99
C VAL A 64 10.90 -3.61 4.11
N ALA A 65 11.55 -3.29 2.98
CA ALA A 65 12.77 -2.50 2.98
C ALA A 65 12.56 -1.11 3.61
N LEU A 66 11.45 -0.43 3.31
CA LEU A 66 11.07 0.83 3.97
C LEU A 66 10.98 0.64 5.48
N ALA A 67 10.29 -0.39 5.96
CA ALA A 67 10.15 -0.68 7.39
C ALA A 67 11.51 -0.82 8.09
N LEU A 68 12.45 -1.54 7.47
CA LEU A 68 13.83 -1.68 7.98
C LEU A 68 14.57 -0.33 7.97
N GLY A 69 14.39 0.48 6.92
CA GLY A 69 14.95 1.83 6.83
C GLY A 69 14.43 2.74 7.94
N VAL A 70 13.12 2.74 8.18
CA VAL A 70 12.45 3.49 9.26
C VAL A 70 12.96 3.01 10.62
N ARG A 71 13.05 1.69 10.85
CA ARG A 71 13.59 1.14 12.11
C ARG A 71 15.01 1.63 12.39
N ARG A 72 15.88 1.63 11.39
CA ARG A 72 17.27 2.09 11.50
C ARG A 72 17.36 3.59 11.71
N ALA A 73 16.51 4.37 11.05
CA ALA A 73 16.45 5.82 11.22
C ALA A 73 15.93 6.25 12.61
N LEU A 74 15.07 5.42 13.24
CA LEU A 74 14.45 5.70 14.54
C LEU A 74 15.10 4.98 15.73
N ALA A 75 16.09 4.13 15.51
CA ALA A 75 16.72 3.29 16.53
C ALA A 75 17.25 4.02 17.79
N PRO A 76 17.68 5.30 17.75
CA PRO A 76 18.11 6.01 18.97
C PRO A 76 16.98 6.26 20.00
N ALA A 77 15.71 6.13 19.62
CA ALA A 77 14.57 6.51 20.44
C ALA A 77 13.81 5.30 21.03
N ARG A 78 13.64 5.23 22.36
CA ARG A 78 13.03 4.07 23.04
C ARG A 78 11.49 4.02 22.94
N GLY A 79 10.94 2.79 22.95
CA GLY A 79 9.51 2.47 23.13
C GLY A 79 8.65 2.50 21.85
N SER A 80 8.47 3.66 21.23
CA SER A 80 7.61 3.84 20.05
C SER A 80 8.31 3.54 18.71
N ALA A 81 9.64 3.38 18.70
CA ALA A 81 10.45 3.00 17.51
C ALA A 81 10.20 1.58 16.98
N VAL A 82 9.35 0.81 17.64
CA VAL A 82 9.11 -0.61 17.34
C VAL A 82 7.86 -0.78 16.48
N TRP A 83 6.74 -0.18 16.89
CA TRP A 83 5.44 -0.42 16.25
C TRP A 83 5.33 0.14 14.84
N GLY A 84 5.82 1.36 14.58
CA GLY A 84 5.76 1.95 13.24
C GLY A 84 6.42 1.06 12.16
N PRO A 85 7.69 0.64 12.34
CA PRO A 85 8.32 -0.33 11.46
C PRO A 85 7.60 -1.68 11.36
N ILE A 86 7.12 -2.25 12.48
CA ILE A 86 6.39 -3.53 12.45
C ILE A 86 5.11 -3.42 11.61
N LEU A 87 4.36 -2.34 11.78
CA LEU A 87 3.11 -2.10 11.04
C LEU A 87 3.39 -1.87 9.54
N LEU A 88 4.47 -1.17 9.19
CA LEU A 88 4.91 -1.06 7.80
C LEU A 88 5.35 -2.42 7.21
N ALA A 89 6.04 -3.25 8.00
CA ALA A 89 6.40 -4.60 7.56
C ALA A 89 5.14 -5.47 7.37
N ALA A 90 4.15 -5.37 8.25
CA ALA A 90 2.87 -6.05 8.11
C ALA A 90 2.10 -5.59 6.86
N TRP A 91 2.12 -4.29 6.54
CA TRP A 91 1.60 -3.76 5.27
C TRP A 91 2.30 -4.42 4.07
N GLY A 92 3.63 -4.45 4.06
CA GLY A 92 4.40 -5.09 2.98
C GLY A 92 4.18 -6.60 2.86
N ILE A 93 4.11 -7.33 3.98
CA ILE A 93 3.85 -8.77 4.01
C ILE A 93 2.42 -9.07 3.53
N GLY A 94 1.44 -8.26 3.93
CA GLY A 94 0.07 -8.39 3.46
C GLY A 94 -0.06 -8.18 1.95
N LEU A 95 0.69 -7.23 1.37
CA LEU A 95 0.79 -7.09 -0.09
C LEU A 95 1.38 -8.33 -0.77
N ILE A 96 2.43 -8.93 -0.19
CA ILE A 96 3.00 -10.18 -0.71
C ILE A 96 1.95 -11.29 -0.67
N GLY A 97 1.23 -11.43 0.46
CA GLY A 97 0.14 -12.40 0.61
C GLY A 97 -0.96 -12.21 -0.44
N ALA A 98 -1.41 -10.97 -0.65
CA ALA A 98 -2.39 -10.63 -1.68
C ALA A 98 -1.87 -10.91 -3.12
N GLY A 99 -0.56 -10.85 -3.36
CA GLY A 99 0.01 -11.29 -4.63
C GLY A 99 0.05 -12.81 -4.78
N VAL A 100 0.36 -13.54 -3.70
CA VAL A 100 0.52 -15.00 -3.71
C VAL A 100 -0.82 -15.72 -3.83
N PHE A 101 -1.86 -15.22 -3.14
CA PHE A 101 -3.20 -15.79 -3.21
C PHE A 101 -4.00 -15.09 -4.30
N GLU A 102 -4.47 -15.87 -5.29
CA GLU A 102 -5.31 -15.35 -6.37
C GLU A 102 -6.63 -14.82 -5.82
N SER A 103 -7.01 -13.62 -6.24
CA SER A 103 -8.29 -13.01 -5.85
C SER A 103 -9.44 -13.66 -6.59
N ASP A 104 -10.58 -13.80 -5.93
CA ASP A 104 -11.82 -14.18 -6.60
C ASP A 104 -12.29 -13.09 -7.59
N PRO A 105 -13.11 -13.46 -8.60
CA PRO A 105 -13.79 -12.50 -9.47
C PRO A 105 -14.64 -11.48 -8.69
N VAL A 106 -14.66 -10.23 -9.14
CA VAL A 106 -15.44 -9.16 -8.48
C VAL A 106 -16.11 -8.30 -9.53
N GLY A 107 -17.40 -8.02 -9.35
CA GLY A 107 -18.14 -7.05 -10.17
C GLY A 107 -18.18 -7.41 -11.65
N GLY A 108 -18.37 -8.70 -11.95
CA GLY A 108 -18.46 -9.21 -13.33
C GLY A 108 -17.13 -9.29 -14.08
N TYR A 109 -16.00 -9.15 -13.38
CA TYR A 109 -14.66 -9.33 -13.96
C TYR A 109 -13.96 -10.60 -13.43
N PRO A 110 -13.34 -11.41 -14.32
CA PRO A 110 -13.25 -11.26 -15.78
C PRO A 110 -14.61 -11.47 -16.48
N PRO A 111 -14.76 -11.04 -17.76
CA PRO A 111 -16.00 -11.22 -18.49
C PRO A 111 -16.49 -12.68 -18.45
N GLY A 112 -17.76 -12.86 -18.10
CA GLY A 112 -18.39 -14.18 -17.91
C GLY A 112 -18.54 -14.61 -16.45
N THR A 113 -18.01 -13.85 -15.49
CA THR A 113 -18.28 -14.07 -14.06
C THR A 113 -19.51 -13.28 -13.59
N PRO A 114 -20.21 -13.72 -12.54
CA PRO A 114 -21.34 -12.96 -12.00
C PRO A 114 -20.87 -11.68 -11.29
N GLU A 115 -21.81 -10.77 -11.06
CA GLU A 115 -21.59 -9.54 -10.29
C GLU A 115 -21.34 -9.82 -8.80
N ILE A 116 -22.06 -10.82 -8.26
CA ILE A 116 -21.93 -11.33 -6.90
C ILE A 116 -21.68 -12.83 -7.00
N LEU A 117 -20.60 -13.30 -6.37
CA LEU A 117 -20.30 -14.73 -6.29
C LEU A 117 -21.22 -15.41 -5.26
N SER A 118 -21.72 -16.60 -5.63
CA SER A 118 -22.41 -17.50 -4.71
C SER A 118 -21.45 -18.31 -3.83
N GLU A 119 -20.24 -18.54 -4.34
CA GLU A 119 -19.20 -19.32 -3.68
C GLU A 119 -17.85 -18.60 -3.86
N TYR A 120 -17.07 -18.55 -2.77
CA TYR A 120 -15.74 -17.95 -2.75
C TYR A 120 -14.69 -19.05 -2.62
N THR A 121 -13.55 -18.86 -3.26
CA THR A 121 -12.45 -19.82 -3.18
C THR A 121 -11.65 -19.61 -1.89
N THR A 122 -10.95 -20.64 -1.44
CA THR A 122 -10.02 -20.49 -0.30
C THR A 122 -8.89 -19.51 -0.61
N ALA A 123 -8.42 -19.48 -1.86
CA ALA A 123 -7.41 -18.52 -2.30
C ALA A 123 -7.93 -17.08 -2.24
N GLY A 124 -9.14 -16.83 -2.75
CA GLY A 124 -9.78 -15.51 -2.66
C GLY A 124 -10.00 -15.06 -1.21
N ALA A 125 -10.47 -15.95 -0.34
CA ALA A 125 -10.60 -15.65 1.09
C ALA A 125 -9.25 -15.29 1.75
N LEU A 126 -8.17 -16.00 1.42
CA LEU A 126 -6.83 -15.68 1.91
C LEU A 126 -6.31 -14.35 1.35
N HIS A 127 -6.56 -14.06 0.07
CA HIS A 127 -6.26 -12.78 -0.56
C HIS A 127 -6.93 -11.62 0.19
N ASP A 128 -8.21 -11.75 0.50
CA ASP A 128 -9.00 -10.73 1.19
C ASP A 128 -8.53 -10.51 2.62
N VAL A 129 -8.23 -11.59 3.36
CA VAL A 129 -7.67 -11.50 4.72
C VAL A 129 -6.31 -10.81 4.69
N CYS A 130 -5.42 -11.20 3.78
CA CYS A 130 -4.13 -10.54 3.62
C CYS A 130 -4.30 -9.04 3.31
N SER A 131 -5.19 -8.69 2.38
CA SER A 131 -5.46 -7.31 1.99
C SER A 131 -6.03 -6.48 3.15
N MET A 132 -6.99 -7.02 3.89
CA MET A 132 -7.62 -6.33 5.02
C MET A 132 -6.63 -6.08 6.17
N LEU A 133 -5.82 -7.08 6.51
CA LEU A 133 -4.75 -6.93 7.51
C LEU A 133 -3.71 -5.90 7.06
N ALA A 134 -3.36 -5.91 5.77
CA ALA A 134 -2.44 -4.95 5.19
C ALA A 134 -2.97 -3.52 5.35
N PHE A 135 -4.22 -3.26 4.93
CA PHE A 135 -4.85 -1.94 5.03
C PHE A 135 -4.96 -1.45 6.47
N ALA A 136 -5.38 -2.31 7.40
CA ALA A 136 -5.41 -2.00 8.82
C ALA A 136 -4.02 -1.64 9.36
N ALA A 137 -2.99 -2.40 8.97
CA ALA A 137 -1.61 -2.13 9.36
C ALA A 137 -1.10 -0.78 8.83
N LEU A 138 -1.43 -0.40 7.59
CA LEU A 138 -1.06 0.90 7.03
C LEU A 138 -1.74 2.06 7.76
N MET A 139 -3.03 1.94 8.07
CA MET A 139 -3.75 2.95 8.86
C MET A 139 -3.13 3.12 10.25
N ALA A 140 -2.84 2.01 10.94
CA ALA A 140 -2.19 2.03 12.24
C ALA A 140 -0.77 2.62 12.15
N ALA A 141 0.00 2.29 11.11
CA ALA A 141 1.32 2.87 10.87
C ALA A 141 1.22 4.39 10.69
N GLY A 142 0.23 4.86 9.93
CA GLY A 142 -0.10 6.27 9.73
C GLY A 142 -0.33 7.02 11.03
N LEU A 143 -1.12 6.46 11.94
CA LEU A 143 -1.39 7.05 13.25
C LEU A 143 -0.14 7.01 14.14
N VAL A 144 0.54 5.87 14.25
CA VAL A 144 1.71 5.69 15.13
C VAL A 144 2.87 6.59 14.70
N LEU A 145 3.18 6.66 13.40
CA LEU A 145 4.29 7.45 12.87
C LEU A 145 3.91 8.92 12.61
N GLY A 146 2.61 9.20 12.43
CA GLY A 146 2.08 10.55 12.28
C GLY A 146 1.99 11.33 13.59
N THR A 147 1.75 10.64 14.71
CA THR A 147 1.62 11.26 16.04
C THR A 147 2.89 11.20 16.89
N ARG A 148 3.99 10.66 16.34
CA ARG A 148 5.24 10.48 17.07
C ARG A 148 6.00 11.81 17.23
N THR A 149 6.13 12.29 18.46
CA THR A 149 6.77 13.57 18.81
C THR A 149 8.12 13.84 18.15
N GLU A 150 8.98 12.84 17.96
CA GLU A 150 10.29 12.98 17.31
C GLU A 150 10.22 13.19 15.78
N LEU A 151 9.17 12.65 15.15
CA LEU A 151 8.92 12.79 13.70
C LEU A 151 7.96 13.92 13.36
N THR A 152 7.22 14.40 14.35
CA THR A 152 6.01 15.15 14.15
C THR A 152 6.20 16.61 14.51
N ASP A 153 6.10 17.45 13.48
CA ASP A 153 5.62 18.82 13.63
C ASP A 153 4.09 18.81 13.44
N ARG A 154 3.41 19.90 13.83
CA ARG A 154 1.95 20.03 13.66
C ARG A 154 1.48 19.69 12.23
N PRO A 155 2.12 20.21 11.17
CA PRO A 155 1.74 19.88 9.79
C PRO A 155 1.80 18.38 9.46
N TRP A 156 2.86 17.67 9.86
CA TRP A 156 3.00 16.23 9.62
C TRP A 156 1.94 15.41 10.36
N ALA A 157 1.60 15.78 11.60
CA ALA A 157 0.53 15.13 12.34
C ALA A 157 -0.81 15.28 11.63
N VAL A 158 -1.17 16.51 11.25
CA VAL A 158 -2.42 16.80 10.54
C VAL A 158 -2.47 16.04 9.21
N TYR A 159 -1.40 16.10 8.42
CA TYR A 159 -1.32 15.37 7.15
C TYR A 159 -1.50 13.86 7.33
N SER A 160 -0.87 13.26 8.35
CA SER A 160 -0.98 11.82 8.62
C SER A 160 -2.38 11.43 9.08
N VAL A 161 -3.01 12.20 9.97
CA VAL A 161 -4.40 11.94 10.42
C VAL A 161 -5.39 12.08 9.26
N LEU A 162 -5.27 13.13 8.45
CA LEU A 162 -6.12 13.32 7.27
C LEU A 162 -5.91 12.22 6.23
N THR A 163 -4.67 11.76 6.04
CA THR A 163 -4.36 10.61 5.17
C THR A 163 -5.07 9.36 5.68
N VAL A 164 -4.95 9.02 6.97
CA VAL A 164 -5.59 7.83 7.53
C VAL A 164 -7.12 7.91 7.43
N ALA A 165 -7.69 9.07 7.71
CA ALA A 165 -9.13 9.29 7.58
C ALA A 165 -9.60 9.14 6.13
N ALA A 166 -8.93 9.80 5.18
CA ALA A 166 -9.26 9.72 3.76
C ALA A 166 -9.09 8.29 3.23
N PHE A 167 -7.99 7.62 3.59
CA PHE A 167 -7.73 6.22 3.25
C PHE A 167 -8.86 5.30 3.75
N GLY A 168 -9.24 5.43 5.02
CA GLY A 168 -10.29 4.62 5.63
C GLY A 168 -11.66 4.85 5.00
N VAL A 169 -12.05 6.12 4.77
CA VAL A 169 -13.31 6.46 4.11
C VAL A 169 -13.37 5.88 2.70
N LEU A 170 -12.30 6.07 1.91
CA LEU A 170 -12.24 5.54 0.54
C LEU A 170 -12.26 4.00 0.52
N LEU A 171 -11.63 3.35 1.50
CA LEU A 171 -11.69 1.89 1.63
C LEU A 171 -13.12 1.41 1.95
N VAL A 172 -13.83 2.09 2.86
CA VAL A 172 -15.24 1.77 3.16
C VAL A 172 -16.12 1.95 1.93
N LEU A 173 -15.96 3.04 1.17
CA LEU A 173 -16.70 3.27 -0.07
C LEU A 173 -16.40 2.19 -1.13
N ALA A 174 -15.13 1.80 -1.25
CA ALA A 174 -14.73 0.70 -2.13
C ALA A 174 -15.38 -0.64 -1.71
N SER A 175 -15.35 -0.98 -0.42
CA SER A 175 -15.96 -2.21 0.10
C SER A 175 -17.47 -2.24 -0.10
N LEU A 176 -18.18 -1.12 0.13
CA LEU A 176 -19.60 -1.00 -0.17
C LEU A 176 -19.88 -1.18 -1.67
N GLY A 177 -19.02 -0.60 -2.52
CA GLY A 177 -19.13 -0.74 -3.97
C GLY A 177 -18.90 -2.18 -4.45
N PHE A 178 -17.86 -2.85 -3.99
CA PHE A 178 -17.59 -4.25 -4.36
C PHE A 178 -18.65 -5.21 -3.83
N GLY A 179 -19.25 -4.90 -2.68
CA GLY A 179 -20.46 -5.57 -2.17
C GLY A 179 -21.75 -5.31 -2.96
N GLN A 180 -21.66 -4.63 -4.11
CA GLN A 180 -22.76 -4.33 -5.02
C GLN A 180 -23.89 -3.48 -4.42
N HIS A 181 -23.56 -2.54 -3.51
CA HIS A 181 -24.52 -1.52 -3.11
C HIS A 181 -24.73 -0.50 -4.24
N ASP A 182 -26.00 -0.28 -4.63
CA ASP A 182 -26.42 0.48 -5.82
C ASP A 182 -25.69 1.83 -6.03
N SER A 183 -25.55 2.63 -4.97
CA SER A 183 -24.95 3.97 -5.06
C SER A 183 -23.42 3.97 -5.27
N PHE A 184 -22.75 2.84 -5.03
CA PHE A 184 -21.29 2.77 -4.97
C PHE A 184 -20.67 1.81 -5.98
N ALA A 185 -21.42 0.79 -6.44
CA ALA A 185 -20.92 -0.29 -7.28
C ALA A 185 -20.24 0.21 -8.57
N ALA A 186 -20.81 1.24 -9.20
CA ALA A 186 -20.27 1.79 -10.44
C ALA A 186 -18.88 2.44 -10.30
N HIS A 187 -18.45 2.81 -9.09
CA HIS A 187 -17.21 3.56 -8.83
C HIS A 187 -16.27 2.85 -7.83
N ALA A 188 -16.53 1.57 -7.52
CA ALA A 188 -15.81 0.84 -6.50
C ALA A 188 -14.29 0.78 -6.74
N GLY A 189 -13.88 0.52 -7.99
CA GLY A 189 -12.49 0.53 -8.43
C GLY A 189 -11.83 1.90 -8.28
N LEU A 190 -12.55 2.98 -8.58
CA LEU A 190 -12.06 4.35 -8.39
C LEU A 190 -11.79 4.66 -6.91
N TYR A 191 -12.71 4.32 -6.01
CA TYR A 191 -12.52 4.53 -4.57
C TYR A 191 -11.31 3.74 -4.05
N GLN A 192 -11.13 2.50 -4.48
CA GLN A 192 -9.97 1.68 -4.11
C GLN A 192 -8.66 2.28 -4.64
N ARG A 193 -8.62 2.74 -5.90
CA ARG A 193 -7.43 3.38 -6.47
C ARG A 193 -7.07 4.66 -5.74
N ALA A 194 -8.07 5.47 -5.41
CA ALA A 194 -7.87 6.69 -4.64
C ALA A 194 -7.33 6.38 -3.23
N SER A 195 -7.83 5.34 -2.55
CA SER A 195 -7.30 4.95 -1.24
C SER A 195 -5.84 4.53 -1.35
N LEU A 196 -5.50 3.68 -2.31
CA LEU A 196 -4.12 3.24 -2.54
C LEU A 196 -3.20 4.41 -2.90
N LEU A 197 -3.65 5.35 -3.74
CA LEU A 197 -2.89 6.57 -4.04
C LEU A 197 -2.59 7.37 -2.78
N VAL A 198 -3.58 7.60 -1.92
CA VAL A 198 -3.42 8.32 -0.64
C VAL A 198 -2.42 7.59 0.26
N GLY A 199 -2.59 6.28 0.45
CA GLY A 199 -1.74 5.47 1.34
C GLY A 199 -0.29 5.40 0.85
N PHE A 200 -0.08 5.12 -0.44
CA PHE A 200 1.25 5.05 -1.03
C PHE A 200 1.95 6.41 -1.08
N THR A 201 1.21 7.50 -1.31
CA THR A 201 1.76 8.86 -1.22
C THR A 201 2.28 9.13 0.18
N TRP A 202 1.54 8.73 1.23
CA TRP A 202 2.00 8.89 2.61
C TRP A 202 3.27 8.08 2.91
N THR A 203 3.35 6.83 2.48
CA THR A 203 4.59 6.02 2.68
C THR A 203 5.80 6.63 1.95
N THR A 204 5.57 7.18 0.76
CA THR A 204 6.59 7.92 -0.01
C THR A 204 7.02 9.19 0.71
N ALA A 205 6.06 9.98 1.21
CA ALA A 205 6.32 11.20 1.97
C ALA A 205 7.09 10.92 3.27
N LEU A 206 6.74 9.85 3.98
CA LEU A 206 7.46 9.38 5.16
C LEU A 206 8.92 9.07 4.83
N ALA A 207 9.16 8.28 3.77
CA ALA A 207 10.50 7.93 3.32
C ALA A 207 11.34 9.17 2.97
N VAL A 208 10.78 10.08 2.18
CA VAL A 208 11.41 11.35 1.79
C VAL A 208 11.70 12.24 3.00
N ARG A 209 10.77 12.32 3.95
CA ARG A 209 10.96 13.10 5.18
C ARG A 209 12.12 12.57 6.01
N LEU A 210 12.26 11.26 6.16
CA LEU A 210 13.39 10.64 6.86
C LEU A 210 14.70 10.85 6.11
N LEU A 211 14.68 10.77 4.77
CA LEU A 211 15.84 11.05 3.93
C LEU A 211 16.35 12.49 4.09
N ARG A 212 15.43 13.47 4.19
CA ARG A 212 15.77 14.90 4.34
C ARG A 212 16.23 15.28 5.76
N ARG A 213 15.86 14.50 6.77
CA ARG A 213 16.22 14.77 8.18
C ARG A 213 17.58 14.21 8.58
N ALA A 214 18.18 13.38 7.74
CA ALA A 214 19.54 12.91 7.98
C ALA A 214 20.54 14.03 7.65
N PRO A 215 21.42 14.42 8.58
CA PRO A 215 22.60 15.22 8.22
C PRO A 215 23.36 14.49 7.11
N GLU A 216 23.82 15.25 6.11
CA GLU A 216 24.88 14.78 5.22
C GLU A 216 25.99 14.24 6.13
N ALA A 217 26.46 13.02 5.85
CA ALA A 217 27.64 12.55 6.57
C ALA A 217 28.76 13.49 6.14
N ASP A 218 29.32 14.23 7.08
CA ASP A 218 30.48 15.09 6.85
C ASP A 218 31.48 14.33 5.98
N GLY A 219 31.83 14.96 4.85
CA GLY A 219 33.00 14.58 4.10
C GLY A 219 34.24 14.94 4.90
N GLU A 220 34.56 14.13 5.91
CA GLU A 220 35.91 14.04 6.43
C GLU A 220 36.66 12.96 5.64
N ASP A 221 37.10 13.36 4.44
CA ASP A 221 38.36 12.90 3.87
C ASP A 221 39.15 14.18 3.56
N GLY A 222 39.65 14.81 4.62
CA GLY A 222 40.66 15.86 4.52
C GLY A 222 42.04 15.23 4.63
N PRO A 223 42.94 15.39 3.64
CA PRO A 223 44.38 15.34 3.91
C PRO A 223 44.84 16.59 4.67
#